data_AF-A0AAW7NZX8-F1
#
_entry.id   AF-A0AAW7NZX8-F1
#
_cell.length_a   1.000
_cell.length_b   1.000
_cell.length_c   1.000
_cell.angle_alpha   90.00
_cell.angle_beta   90.00
_cell.angle_gamma   90.00
#
_symmetry.space_group_name_H-M   'P 1'
#
loop_
_entity.id
_entity.type
_entity.pdbx_description
1 polymer ?
#
loop_
_entity_poly.entity_id
_entity_poly.type
_entity_poly.pdbx_seq_one_letter_code
_entity_poly.pdbx_strand_id
1 'polypeptide(L)' 'MSVDIEAIRWLLDNATAYAISKNCGVSTQAVDKYKNGVSDIMNMRLKHAINMTNYAYTLKEKQ' A
#
# COMPACT_ATOMS: atom_id res chain seq x y z
N MET A 1 15.07 5.78 1.08
CA MET A 1 14.23 4.56 1.22
C MET A 1 13.64 4.58 2.61
N SER A 2 12.46 5.17 2.76
CA SER A 2 11.72 5.23 4.01
C SER A 2 10.34 4.62 3.80
N VAL A 3 9.77 4.09 4.88
CA VAL A 3 8.36 3.69 4.91
C VAL A 3 7.57 4.89 5.42
N ASP A 4 6.52 5.26 4.69
CA ASP A 4 5.56 6.28 5.09
C ASP A 4 4.19 5.63 5.28
N ILE A 5 3.78 5.49 6.55
CA ILE A 5 2.51 4.86 6.91
C ILE A 5 1.31 5.69 6.45
N GLU A 6 1.42 7.01 6.44
CA GLU A 6 0.34 7.88 5.98
C GLU A 6 0.16 7.77 4.47
N ALA A 7 1.26 7.70 3.72
CA ALA A 7 1.22 7.43 2.29
C ALA A 7 0.59 6.07 1.97
N ILE A 8 0.92 5.03 2.76
CA ILE A 8 0.31 3.69 2.62
C ILE A 8 -1.20 3.73 2.91
N ARG A 9 -1.63 4.42 3.97
CA ARG A 9 -3.06 4.60 4.29
C ARG A 9 -3.79 5.31 3.16
N TRP A 10 -3.23 6.42 2.68
CA TRP A 10 -3.78 7.15 1.54
C TRP A 10 -3.91 6.24 0.31
N LEU A 11 -2.90 5.40 0.04
CA LEU A 11 -2.94 4.46 -1.09
C LEU A 11 -4.07 3.43 -0.96
N LEU A 12 -4.29 2.86 0.22
CA LEU A 12 -5.36 1.88 0.48
C LEU A 12 -6.76 2.48 0.22
N ASP A 13 -6.92 3.77 0.47
CA ASP A 13 -8.18 4.48 0.27
C ASP A 13 -8.39 4.93 -1.19
N ASN A 14 -7.30 5.29 -1.89
CA ASN A 14 -7.36 5.92 -3.21
C ASN A 14 -7.05 4.98 -4.39
N ALA A 15 -6.48 3.80 -4.15
CA ALA A 15 -6.18 2.82 -5.19
C ALA A 15 -6.95 1.50 -4.99
N THR A 16 -7.19 0.80 -6.10
CA THR A 16 -7.85 -0.51 -6.06
C THR A 16 -6.88 -1.58 -5.54
N ALA A 17 -7.42 -2.61 -4.87
CA ALA A 17 -6.60 -3.74 -4.40
C ALA A 17 -5.83 -4.42 -5.54
N TYR A 18 -6.43 -4.48 -6.75
CA TYR A 18 -5.77 -4.96 -7.95
C TYR A 18 -4.56 -4.11 -8.35
N ALA A 19 -4.70 -2.78 -8.40
CA ALA A 19 -3.62 -1.88 -8.78
C ALA A 19 -2.46 -1.95 -7.77
N ILE A 20 -2.77 -1.95 -6.47
CA ILE A 20 -1.77 -2.11 -5.41
C ILE A 20 -1.08 -3.47 -5.54
N SER A 21 -1.83 -4.55 -5.78
CA SER A 21 -1.26 -5.88 -5.92
C SER A 21 -0.28 -5.96 -7.09
N LYS A 22 -0.70 -5.45 -8.26
CA LYS A 22 0.10 -5.44 -9.50
C LYS A 22 1.39 -4.64 -9.36
N ASN A 23 1.36 -3.50 -8.67
CA ASN A 23 2.51 -2.58 -8.59
C ASN A 23 3.39 -2.80 -7.36
N CYS A 24 2.84 -3.26 -6.24
CA CYS A 24 3.57 -3.36 -4.96
C CYS A 24 4.01 -4.79 -4.62
N GLY A 25 3.52 -5.80 -5.36
CA GLY A 25 3.84 -7.21 -5.15
C GLY A 25 3.19 -7.80 -3.90
N VAL A 26 2.07 -7.23 -3.46
CA VAL A 26 1.25 -7.69 -2.33
C VAL A 26 0.07 -8.48 -2.89
N SER A 27 -0.42 -9.53 -2.22
CA SER A 27 -1.65 -10.19 -2.70
C SER A 27 -2.86 -9.27 -2.50
N THR A 28 -3.84 -9.32 -3.41
CA THR A 28 -5.11 -8.59 -3.28
C THR A 28 -5.77 -8.86 -1.92
N GLN A 29 -5.78 -10.12 -1.48
CA GLN A 29 -6.31 -10.51 -0.17
C GLN A 29 -5.58 -9.84 1.00
N ALA A 30 -4.26 -9.67 0.92
CA ALA A 30 -3.52 -8.97 1.97
C ALA A 30 -3.85 -7.46 1.95
N VAL A 31 -3.97 -6.86 0.77
CA VAL A 31 -4.41 -5.45 0.62
C VAL A 31 -5.78 -5.24 1.27
N ASP A 32 -6.74 -6.14 1.03
CA ASP A 32 -8.08 -6.07 1.62
C ASP A 32 -8.04 -6.21 3.14
N LYS A 33 -7.17 -7.09 3.68
CA LYS A 33 -6.98 -7.22 5.13
C LYS A 33 -6.44 -5.95 5.77
N TYR A 34 -5.49 -5.27 5.11
CA TYR A 34 -4.97 -3.98 5.60
C TYR A 34 -6.02 -2.88 5.53
N LYS A 35 -6.78 -2.82 4.43
CA LYS A 35 -7.84 -1.82 4.24
C LYS A 35 -8.97 -1.97 5.25
N ASN A 36 -9.39 -3.20 5.52
CA ASN A 36 -10.48 -3.49 6.46
C ASN A 36 -10.02 -3.55 7.93
N GLY A 37 -8.74 -3.29 8.22
CA GLY A 37 -8.19 -3.35 9.58
C GLY A 37 -8.09 -4.75 10.18
N VAL A 38 -8.27 -5.81 9.37
CA VAL A 38 -8.11 -7.22 9.80
C VAL A 38 -6.66 -7.55 10.09
N SER A 39 -5.73 -6.93 9.36
CA SER A 39 -4.30 -7.02 9.62
C SER A 39 -3.73 -5.62 9.82
N ASP A 40 -2.86 -5.47 10.82
CA ASP A 40 -2.13 -4.24 11.02
C ASP A 40 -1.13 -4.00 9.87
N ILE A 41 -1.11 -2.77 9.35
CA ILE A 41 -0.13 -2.30 8.35
C ILE A 41 1.29 -2.42 8.92
N MET A 42 1.47 -2.28 10.23
CA MET A 42 2.75 -2.42 10.92
C MET A 42 3.34 -3.84 10.84
N ASN A 43 2.50 -4.85 10.60
CA ASN A 43 2.94 -6.24 10.42
C ASN A 43 3.35 -6.56 8.97
N MET A 44 3.32 -5.57 8.07
CA MET A 44 3.70 -5.75 6.68
C MET A 44 5.20 -5.96 6.52
N ARG A 45 5.60 -6.82 5.57
CA ARG A 45 7.02 -6.96 5.20
C ARG A 45 7.56 -5.63 4.68
N LEU A 46 8.74 -5.23 5.16
CA LEU A 46 9.40 -3.96 4.81
C LEU A 46 9.46 -3.70 3.29
N LYS A 47 9.74 -4.73 2.49
CA LYS A 47 9.76 -4.64 1.02
C LYS A 47 8.42 -4.14 0.44
N HIS A 48 7.30 -4.65 0.96
CA HIS A 48 5.98 -4.24 0.51
C HIS A 48 5.63 -2.83 0.98
N ALA A 49 6.02 -2.48 2.21
CA ALA A 49 5.80 -1.15 2.76
C ALA A 49 6.56 -0.07 1.95
N ILE A 50 7.81 -0.34 1.57
CA ILE A 50 8.60 0.55 0.69
C ILE A 50 7.93 0.66 -0.68
N ASN A 51 7.52 -0.44 -1.29
CA ASN A 51 6.87 -0.43 -2.60
C ASN A 51 5.52 0.32 -2.58
N MET A 52 4.73 0.14 -1.52
CA MET A 52 3.45 0.85 -1.35
C MET A 52 3.67 2.35 -1.11
N THR A 53 4.69 2.72 -0.33
CA THR A 53 5.08 4.14 -0.14
C THR A 53 5.43 4.78 -1.49
N ASN A 54 6.32 4.16 -2.27
CA ASN A 54 6.73 4.68 -3.57
C ASN A 54 5.54 4.79 -4.54
N TYR A 55 4.68 3.77 -4.58
CA TYR A 55 3.52 3.77 -5.46
C TYR A 55 2.51 4.86 -5.08
N ALA A 56 2.31 5.10 -3.78
CA ALA A 56 1.49 6.20 -3.29
C ALA A 56 2.00 7.56 -3.80
N TYR A 57 3.30 7.82 -3.71
CA TYR A 57 3.88 9.06 -4.21
C TYR A 57 3.76 9.19 -5.72
N THR A 58 4.04 8.13 -6.49
CA THR A 58 3.85 8.14 -7.95
C THR A 58 2.40 8.43 -8.35
N LEU A 59 1.42 7.98 -7.56
CA LEU A 59 0.01 8.31 -7.80
C LEU A 59 -0.31 9.76 -7.46
N LYS A 60 0.20 10.27 -6.33
CA LYS A 60 0.02 11.67 -5.91
C LYS A 60 0.67 12.67 -6.88
N GLU A 61 1.81 12.34 -7.48
CA GLU A 61 2.48 13.18 -8.48
C GLU A 61 1.74 13.22 -9.84
N LYS A 62 0.85 12.26 -10.10
CA LYS A 62 0.08 12.16 -11.35
C LYS A 62 -1.32 12.80 -11.26
N GLN A 63 -1.72 13.24 -10.08
CA GLN A 63 -3.00 13.92 -9.83
C GLN A 63 -2.80 15.44 -9.82
#